data_AF-A0A6A4ZAH5-F1
#
_entry.id   AF-A0A6A4ZAH5-F1
#
_cell.length_a   1.000
_cell.length_b   1.000
_cell.length_c   1.000
_cell.angle_alpha   90.00
_cell.angle_beta   90.00
_cell.angle_gamma   90.00
#
_symmetry.space_group_name_H-M   'P 1'
#
loop_
_entity.id
_entity.type
_entity.pdbx_description
1 polymer ?
#
loop_
_entity_poly.entity_id
_entity_poly.type
_entity_poly.pdbx_seq_one_letter_code
_entity_poly.pdbx_strand_id
1 'polypeptide(L)'
;MSRRSVSRYNAMFKSTGHVTGGRKRAQTHRWPAAVNDWVKAYAVSHPCFYVEELEESIRHQFPSLNNVSAATICRALMHDLGLTRKVLEKRAREAADFELRDYYGRLQPYYSYPDQLVFVDETSKDGRNALRKYAWSKRNTKAIVELPFARGERVSALAAFTTSGFLAWEYTD
;
A
#
# COMPACT_ATOMS: atom_id res chain seq x y z
N MET A 1 -1.80 -41.30 24.81
CA MET A 1 -1.84 -41.70 23.38
C MET A 1 -2.76 -42.91 23.21
N SER A 2 -3.62 -42.95 22.21
CA SER A 2 -4.55 -44.09 22.01
C SER A 2 -3.82 -45.33 21.45
N ARG A 3 -4.29 -46.54 21.79
CA ARG A 3 -3.75 -47.81 21.25
C ARG A 3 -3.74 -47.85 19.72
N ARG A 4 -4.72 -47.20 19.07
CA ARG A 4 -4.80 -47.10 17.59
C ARG A 4 -3.66 -46.26 17.03
N SER A 5 -3.32 -45.14 17.69
CA SER A 5 -2.20 -44.29 17.26
C SER A 5 -0.86 -45.00 17.39
N VAL A 6 -0.65 -45.74 18.49
CA VAL A 6 0.57 -46.54 18.70
C VAL A 6 0.70 -47.63 17.63
N SER A 7 -0.37 -48.37 17.36
CA SER A 7 -0.37 -49.41 16.31
C SER A 7 -0.07 -48.84 14.93
N ARG A 8 -0.64 -47.67 14.60
CA ARG A 8 -0.39 -46.96 13.33
C ARG A 8 1.07 -46.51 13.20
N TYR A 9 1.66 -45.95 14.26
CA TYR A 9 3.06 -45.53 14.24
C TYR A 9 4.03 -46.72 14.17
N ASN A 10 3.73 -47.81 14.89
CA ASN A 10 4.52 -49.03 14.80
C ASN A 10 4.45 -49.66 13.40
N ALA A 11 3.28 -49.67 12.76
CA ALA A 11 3.14 -50.14 11.38
C ALA A 11 3.95 -49.28 10.40
N MET A 12 3.93 -47.96 10.57
CA MET A 12 4.69 -47.02 9.73
C MET A 12 6.21 -47.16 9.93
N PHE A 13 6.66 -47.33 11.18
CA PHE A 13 8.07 -47.57 11.49
C PHE A 13 8.55 -48.90 10.90
N LYS A 14 7.74 -49.97 11.01
CA LYS A 14 8.05 -51.28 10.44
C LYS A 14 8.17 -51.26 8.91
N SER A 15 7.42 -50.41 8.22
CA SER A 15 7.44 -50.35 6.75
C SER A 15 8.48 -49.38 6.17
N THR A 16 8.74 -48.25 6.84
CA THR A 16 9.58 -47.15 6.31
C THR A 16 10.83 -46.84 7.14
N GLY A 17 11.00 -47.52 8.28
CA GLY A 17 12.12 -47.33 9.21
C GLY A 17 12.04 -46.06 10.06
N HIS A 18 11.06 -45.17 9.82
CA HIS A 18 10.93 -43.90 10.53
C HIS A 18 9.45 -43.54 10.74
N VAL A 19 9.16 -42.71 11.75
CA VAL A 19 7.82 -42.20 12.01
C VAL A 19 7.73 -40.76 11.49
N THR A 20 7.09 -40.53 10.35
CA THR A 20 6.77 -39.20 9.85
C THR A 20 5.44 -38.67 10.40
N GLY A 21 5.29 -37.35 10.50
CA GLY A 21 3.99 -36.72 10.74
C GLY A 21 2.95 -37.09 9.67
N GLY A 22 1.66 -36.94 9.99
CA GLY A 22 0.59 -37.17 9.02
C GLY A 22 0.77 -36.30 7.77
N ARG A 23 0.41 -36.82 6.59
CA ARG A 23 0.42 -36.05 5.33
C ARG A 23 -0.34 -34.73 5.54
N LYS A 24 0.31 -33.60 5.27
CA LYS A 24 -0.37 -32.30 5.24
C LYS A 24 -1.47 -32.38 4.18
N ARG A 25 -2.69 -31.97 4.53
CA ARG A 25 -3.77 -31.85 3.54
C ARG A 25 -3.32 -30.88 2.45
N ALA A 26 -3.61 -31.21 1.19
CA ALA A 26 -3.37 -30.30 0.08
C ALA A 26 -4.08 -28.97 0.36
N GLN A 27 -3.36 -27.86 0.23
CA GLN A 27 -3.95 -26.55 0.43
C GLN A 27 -4.79 -26.21 -0.80
N THR A 28 -6.11 -26.16 -0.64
CA THR A 28 -7.02 -25.73 -1.72
C THR A 28 -7.17 -24.22 -1.67
N HIS A 29 -7.13 -23.58 -2.84
CA HIS A 29 -7.48 -22.17 -2.97
C HIS A 29 -8.94 -21.93 -2.58
N ARG A 30 -9.24 -20.76 -2.02
CA ARG A 30 -10.62 -20.41 -1.61
C ARG A 30 -11.59 -20.25 -2.77
N TRP A 31 -11.07 -19.83 -3.92
CA TRP A 31 -11.85 -19.62 -5.14
C TRP A 31 -11.37 -20.55 -6.26
N PRO A 32 -12.26 -20.86 -7.23
CA PRO A 32 -11.88 -21.54 -8.46
C PRO A 32 -10.76 -20.80 -9.21
N ALA A 33 -10.00 -21.55 -10.03
CA ALA A 33 -8.90 -21.00 -10.81
C ALA A 33 -9.32 -19.79 -11.67
N ALA A 34 -10.48 -19.88 -12.34
CA ALA A 34 -11.01 -18.79 -13.17
C ALA A 34 -11.20 -17.47 -12.41
N VAL A 35 -11.71 -17.54 -11.17
CA VAL A 35 -11.88 -16.35 -10.31
C VAL A 35 -10.52 -15.82 -9.89
N ASN A 36 -9.59 -16.69 -9.48
CA ASN A 36 -8.24 -16.29 -9.09
C ASN A 36 -7.50 -15.57 -10.22
N ASP A 37 -7.63 -16.07 -11.46
CA ASP A 37 -6.97 -15.49 -12.62
C ASP A 37 -7.60 -14.16 -13.03
N TRP A 38 -8.92 -14.05 -12.95
CA TRP A 38 -9.62 -12.78 -13.14
C TRP A 38 -9.21 -11.73 -12.08
N VAL A 39 -9.14 -12.11 -10.80
CA VAL A 39 -8.71 -11.18 -9.72
C VAL A 39 -7.27 -10.72 -9.91
N LYS A 40 -6.37 -11.59 -10.40
CA LYS A 40 -5.01 -11.17 -10.76
C LYS A 40 -5.01 -10.12 -11.87
N ALA A 41 -5.80 -10.33 -12.93
CA ALA A 41 -5.94 -9.39 -14.03
C ALA A 41 -6.56 -8.05 -13.58
N TYR A 42 -7.57 -8.11 -12.71
CA TYR A 42 -8.17 -6.94 -12.07
C TYR A 42 -7.14 -6.15 -11.25
N ALA A 43 -6.29 -6.83 -10.48
CA ALA A 43 -5.26 -6.17 -9.67
C ALA A 43 -4.16 -5.49 -10.51
N VAL A 44 -3.90 -5.98 -11.72
CA VAL A 44 -2.95 -5.34 -12.65
C VAL A 44 -3.55 -4.08 -13.27
N SER A 45 -4.83 -4.14 -13.66
CA SER A 45 -5.53 -3.01 -14.29
C SER A 45 -5.95 -1.93 -13.28
N HIS A 46 -6.27 -2.31 -12.04
CA HIS A 46 -6.79 -1.42 -11.00
C HIS A 46 -5.98 -1.54 -9.70
N PRO A 47 -4.65 -1.31 -9.70
CA PRO A 47 -3.79 -1.62 -8.56
C PRO A 47 -4.21 -0.94 -7.25
N CYS A 48 -4.92 0.19 -7.30
CA CYS A 48 -5.34 0.96 -6.14
C CYS A 48 -6.76 0.63 -5.63
N PHE A 49 -7.35 -0.50 -5.99
CA PHE A 49 -8.72 -0.85 -5.57
C PHE A 49 -8.89 -0.96 -4.05
N TYR A 50 -10.09 -0.60 -3.57
CA TYR A 50 -10.58 -0.94 -2.24
C TYR A 50 -11.19 -2.35 -2.22
N VAL A 51 -11.22 -2.99 -1.06
CA VAL A 51 -11.71 -4.38 -0.93
C VAL A 51 -13.18 -4.47 -1.33
N GLU A 52 -13.95 -3.43 -1.02
CA GLU A 52 -15.36 -3.28 -1.34
C GLU A 52 -15.61 -3.16 -2.84
N GLU A 53 -14.74 -2.45 -3.57
CA GLU A 53 -14.80 -2.35 -5.04
C GLU A 53 -14.48 -3.68 -5.70
N LEU A 54 -13.49 -4.41 -5.16
CA LEU A 54 -13.19 -5.76 -5.62
C LEU A 54 -14.34 -6.71 -5.31
N GLU A 55 -14.97 -6.59 -4.15
CA GLU A 55 -16.15 -7.37 -3.76
C GLU A 55 -17.32 -7.15 -4.74
N GLU A 56 -17.64 -5.89 -5.03
CA GLU A 56 -18.66 -5.51 -6.01
C GLU A 56 -18.34 -6.06 -7.41
N SER A 57 -17.10 -5.88 -7.86
CA SER A 57 -16.66 -6.35 -9.18
C SER A 57 -16.68 -7.88 -9.29
N ILE A 58 -16.31 -8.60 -8.22
CA ILE A 58 -16.42 -10.07 -8.18
C ILE A 58 -17.89 -10.50 -8.19
N ARG A 59 -18.78 -9.85 -7.43
CA ARG A 59 -20.22 -10.17 -7.45
C ARG A 59 -20.84 -9.94 -8.82
N HIS A 60 -20.42 -8.88 -9.50
CA HIS A 60 -20.87 -8.59 -10.85
C HIS A 60 -20.38 -9.64 -11.85
N GLN A 61 -19.09 -10.00 -11.81
CA GLN A 61 -18.50 -10.94 -12.76
C GLN A 61 -18.84 -12.41 -12.48
N PHE A 62 -19.03 -12.78 -11.20
CA PHE A 62 -19.31 -14.14 -10.75
C PHE A 62 -20.50 -14.16 -9.77
N PRO A 63 -21.75 -13.95 -10.24
CA PRO A 63 -22.92 -13.83 -9.37
C PRO A 63 -23.21 -15.07 -8.51
N SER A 64 -22.79 -16.25 -8.95
CA SER A 64 -22.95 -17.50 -8.21
C SER A 64 -21.90 -17.72 -7.10
N LEU A 65 -20.90 -16.83 -6.98
CA LEU A 65 -19.84 -16.94 -5.99
C LEU A 65 -20.26 -16.31 -4.66
N ASN A 66 -20.56 -17.16 -3.67
CA ASN A 66 -21.10 -16.70 -2.39
C ASN A 66 -20.03 -16.32 -1.35
N ASN A 67 -18.79 -16.82 -1.50
CA ASN A 67 -17.72 -16.64 -0.51
C ASN A 67 -16.85 -15.39 -0.80
N VAL A 68 -17.48 -14.22 -0.82
CA VAL A 68 -16.86 -12.93 -1.21
C VAL A 68 -16.81 -11.90 -0.09
N SER A 69 -16.95 -12.31 1.17
CA SER A 69 -16.80 -11.37 2.29
C SER A 69 -15.40 -10.73 2.30
N ALA A 70 -15.28 -9.49 2.79
CA ALA A 70 -14.02 -8.78 2.90
C ALA A 70 -12.89 -9.62 3.54
N ALA A 71 -13.20 -10.39 4.60
CA ALA A 71 -12.24 -11.29 5.24
C ALA A 71 -11.79 -12.46 4.33
N THR A 72 -12.67 -12.94 3.45
CA THR A 72 -12.34 -13.98 2.46
C THR A 72 -11.48 -13.41 1.36
N ILE A 73 -11.82 -12.22 0.85
CA ILE A 73 -11.04 -11.48 -0.15
C ILE A 73 -9.63 -11.21 0.37
N CYS A 74 -9.49 -10.62 1.56
CA CYS A 74 -8.18 -10.34 2.15
C CYS A 74 -7.31 -11.60 2.29
N ARG A 75 -7.91 -12.73 2.73
CA ARG A 75 -7.19 -14.00 2.84
C ARG A 75 -6.82 -14.58 1.48
N ALA A 76 -7.71 -14.50 0.49
CA ALA A 76 -7.45 -14.96 -0.87
C ALA A 76 -6.31 -14.14 -1.51
N LEU A 77 -6.39 -12.81 -1.45
CA LEU A 77 -5.33 -11.92 -1.93
C LEU A 77 -3.98 -12.28 -1.29
N MET A 78 -3.92 -12.38 0.04
CA MET A 78 -2.65 -12.56 0.76
C MET A 78 -2.06 -13.97 0.68
N HIS A 79 -2.88 -15.00 0.86
CA HIS A 79 -2.42 -16.38 1.04
C HIS A 79 -2.53 -17.22 -0.23
N ASP A 80 -3.49 -16.92 -1.10
CA ASP A 80 -3.77 -17.73 -2.28
C ASP A 80 -3.14 -17.08 -3.52
N LEU A 81 -3.14 -15.75 -3.61
CA LEU A 81 -2.62 -14.97 -4.75
C LEU A 81 -1.27 -14.29 -4.47
N GLY A 82 -0.86 -14.20 -3.20
CA GLY A 82 0.38 -13.57 -2.80
C GLY A 82 0.42 -12.05 -3.05
N LEU A 83 -0.73 -11.40 -3.11
CA LEU A 83 -0.89 -9.95 -3.23
C LEU A 83 -0.94 -9.30 -1.84
N THR A 84 -0.23 -8.19 -1.70
CA THR A 84 -0.14 -7.42 -0.46
C THR A 84 -0.40 -5.95 -0.74
N ARG A 85 -1.11 -5.28 0.16
CA ARG A 85 -1.39 -3.84 0.12
C ARG A 85 -0.15 -3.07 0.57
N LYS A 86 0.31 -2.11 -0.24
CA LYS A 86 1.51 -1.29 0.00
C LYS A 86 1.15 0.17 -0.02
N VAL A 87 1.81 0.94 0.85
CA VAL A 87 1.69 2.40 0.87
C VAL A 87 2.42 2.95 -0.36
N LEU A 88 1.75 3.84 -1.07
CA LEU A 88 2.34 4.60 -2.16
C LEU A 88 3.04 5.82 -1.56
N GLU A 89 4.35 5.90 -1.75
CA GLU A 89 5.14 7.06 -1.34
C GLU A 89 5.48 7.92 -2.55
N LYS A 90 5.17 9.22 -2.46
CA LYS A 90 5.61 10.20 -3.45
C LYS A 90 7.03 10.62 -3.09
N ARG A 91 8.02 10.03 -3.77
CA ARG A 91 9.42 10.41 -3.56
C ARG A 91 9.76 11.64 -4.40
N ALA A 92 10.03 12.77 -3.75
CA ALA A 92 10.70 13.89 -4.41
C ALA A 92 12.13 13.46 -4.75
N ARG A 93 12.58 13.74 -5.98
CA ARG A 93 13.87 13.25 -6.52
C ARG A 93 15.07 14.11 -6.06
N GLU A 94 14.83 15.23 -5.39
CA GLU A 94 15.75 16.38 -5.34
C GLU A 94 16.38 16.67 -3.96
N ALA A 95 16.44 15.70 -3.04
CA ALA A 95 17.16 15.93 -1.78
C ALA A 95 18.67 15.68 -1.97
N ALA A 96 19.46 16.74 -2.15
CA ALA A 96 20.92 16.70 -2.19
C ALA A 96 21.51 17.31 -0.91
N ASP A 97 22.14 16.48 -0.07
CA ASP A 97 22.73 16.90 1.21
C ASP A 97 23.81 18.01 1.06
N PHE A 98 24.44 18.09 -0.11
CA PHE A 98 25.43 19.11 -0.42
C PHE A 98 24.81 20.51 -0.54
N GLU A 99 23.64 20.62 -1.20
CA GLU A 99 22.96 21.90 -1.41
C GLU A 99 22.41 22.46 -0.09
N LEU A 100 21.95 21.59 0.82
CA LEU A 100 21.57 21.99 2.17
C LEU A 100 22.75 22.61 2.94
N ARG A 101 23.95 22.02 2.86
CA ARG A 101 25.14 22.54 3.56
C ARG A 101 25.58 23.89 3.01
N ASP A 102 25.59 24.05 1.68
CA ASP A 102 25.91 25.33 1.04
C ASP A 102 24.90 26.42 1.43
N TYR A 103 23.61 26.09 1.42
CA TYR A 103 22.54 27.00 1.84
C TYR A 103 22.74 27.51 3.28
N TYR A 104 22.98 26.62 4.24
CA TYR A 104 23.25 27.03 5.62
C TYR A 104 24.53 27.86 5.76
N GLY A 105 25.59 27.51 5.02
CA GLY A 105 26.84 28.28 5.03
C GLY A 105 26.66 29.72 4.52
N ARG A 106 25.79 29.92 3.53
CA ARG A 106 25.47 31.25 2.99
C ARG A 106 24.61 32.10 3.92
N LEU A 107 23.76 31.48 4.73
CA LEU A 107 22.90 32.16 5.69
C LEU A 107 23.64 32.56 6.98
N GLN A 108 24.60 31.74 7.41
CA GLN A 108 25.30 31.89 8.69
C GLN A 108 25.86 33.30 8.98
N PRO A 109 26.40 34.07 8.01
CA PRO A 109 26.94 35.42 8.28
C PRO A 109 25.87 36.49 8.55
N TYR A 110 24.62 36.28 8.14
CA TYR A 110 23.58 37.30 8.13
C TYR A 110 22.50 37.09 9.18
N TYR A 111 22.35 35.87 9.69
CA TYR A 111 21.26 35.48 10.57
C TYR A 111 21.78 34.73 11.78
N SER A 112 21.50 35.26 12.97
CA SER A 112 21.91 34.67 14.26
C SER A 112 20.71 34.16 15.06
N TYR A 113 19.52 34.73 14.83
CA TYR A 113 18.30 34.41 15.57
C TYR A 113 17.12 34.16 14.64
N PRO A 114 16.24 33.19 14.95
CA PRO A 114 15.05 32.89 14.13
C PRO A 114 14.09 34.06 13.93
N ASP A 115 14.00 34.97 14.90
CA ASP A 115 13.06 36.11 14.86
C ASP A 115 13.42 37.17 13.80
N GLN A 116 14.62 37.07 13.20
CA GLN A 116 15.07 37.94 12.12
C GLN A 116 14.51 37.51 10.75
N LEU A 117 13.84 36.36 10.68
CA LEU A 117 13.40 35.75 9.44
C LEU A 117 11.88 35.81 9.30
N VAL A 118 11.45 36.24 8.12
CA VAL A 118 10.09 36.04 7.63
C VAL A 118 10.14 34.93 6.60
N PHE A 119 9.40 33.86 6.85
CA PHE A 119 9.23 32.76 5.91
C PHE A 119 8.02 33.04 5.06
N VAL A 120 8.20 32.97 3.75
CA VAL A 120 7.13 33.07 2.78
C VAL A 120 7.03 31.72 2.10
N ASP A 121 5.87 31.10 2.17
CA ASP A 121 5.61 29.83 1.50
C ASP A 121 4.26 29.85 0.79
N GLU A 122 4.21 29.19 -0.35
CA GLU A 122 2.99 29.05 -1.16
C GLU A 122 2.45 27.63 -1.02
N THR A 123 1.30 27.51 -0.36
CA THR A 123 0.57 26.25 -0.30
C THR A 123 -0.54 26.24 -1.32
N SER A 124 -0.46 25.30 -2.26
CA SER A 124 -1.53 25.10 -3.23
C SER A 124 -2.32 23.84 -2.90
N LYS A 125 -3.63 23.96 -2.83
CA LYS A 125 -4.53 22.82 -2.78
C LYS A 125 -5.00 22.49 -4.19
N ASP A 126 -4.47 21.41 -4.74
CA ASP A 126 -4.99 20.79 -5.96
C ASP A 126 -6.05 19.74 -5.55
N GLY A 127 -7.09 19.51 -6.36
CA GLY A 127 -8.12 18.49 -6.14
C GLY A 127 -7.58 17.04 -5.99
N ARG A 128 -6.27 16.86 -6.15
CA ARG A 128 -5.48 15.64 -5.93
C ARG A 128 -5.56 15.04 -4.51
N ASN A 129 -6.18 15.68 -3.53
CA ASN A 129 -6.38 15.07 -2.21
C ASN A 129 -7.27 13.81 -2.23
N ALA A 130 -7.91 13.52 -3.37
CA ALA A 130 -8.63 12.26 -3.63
C ALA A 130 -7.75 11.09 -4.10
N LEU A 131 -6.42 11.28 -4.26
CA LEU A 131 -5.53 10.21 -4.71
C LEU A 131 -5.43 9.08 -3.68
N ARG A 132 -5.54 7.85 -4.16
CA ARG A 132 -5.49 6.65 -3.30
C ARG A 132 -4.08 6.43 -2.78
N LYS A 133 -3.96 6.19 -1.47
CA LYS A 133 -2.68 6.05 -0.76
C LYS A 133 -2.06 4.65 -0.84
N TYR A 134 -2.81 3.67 -1.34
CA TYR A 134 -2.41 2.27 -1.30
C TYR A 134 -2.59 1.61 -2.66
N ALA A 135 -1.69 0.68 -2.96
CA ALA A 135 -1.80 -0.21 -4.11
C ALA A 135 -1.49 -1.65 -3.73
N TRP A 136 -2.15 -2.58 -4.41
CA TRP A 136 -1.88 -4.01 -4.35
C TRP A 136 -0.75 -4.38 -5.30
N SER A 137 0.19 -5.16 -4.80
CA SER A 137 1.25 -5.74 -5.62
C SER A 137 1.67 -7.09 -5.05
N LYS A 138 2.37 -7.88 -5.86
CA LYS A 138 2.90 -9.16 -5.42
C LYS A 138 3.81 -8.97 -4.20
N ARG A 139 3.79 -9.94 -3.28
CA ARG A 139 4.70 -9.98 -2.14
C ARG A 139 6.14 -9.85 -2.66
N ASN A 140 6.95 -9.04 -1.99
CA ASN A 140 8.34 -8.75 -2.35
C ASN A 140 8.59 -7.97 -3.66
N THR A 141 7.56 -7.37 -4.30
CA THR A 141 7.75 -6.50 -5.48
C THR A 141 7.26 -5.07 -5.23
N LYS A 142 7.95 -4.01 -5.65
CA LYS A 142 7.44 -2.64 -5.40
C LYS A 142 6.09 -2.42 -6.10
N ALA A 143 5.19 -1.68 -5.45
CA ALA A 143 3.97 -1.18 -6.09
C ALA A 143 4.33 0.13 -6.80
N ILE A 144 4.15 0.18 -8.11
CA ILE A 144 4.42 1.36 -8.93
C ILE A 144 3.12 1.67 -9.66
N VAL A 145 2.64 2.90 -9.50
CA VAL A 145 1.40 3.37 -10.12
C VAL A 145 1.70 4.71 -10.77
N GLU A 146 1.39 4.80 -12.06
CA GLU A 146 1.39 6.07 -12.77
C GLU A 146 0.10 6.81 -12.41
N LEU A 147 0.24 8.04 -11.92
CA LEU A 147 -0.89 8.88 -11.57
C LEU A 147 -1.00 9.99 -12.61
N PRO A 148 -2.21 10.32 -13.09
CA PRO A 148 -2.41 11.43 -14.00
C PRO A 148 -1.96 12.72 -13.32
N PHE A 149 -0.95 13.37 -13.88
CA PHE A 149 -0.45 14.67 -13.42
C PHE A 149 -1.31 15.85 -13.90
N ALA A 150 -2.56 15.61 -14.29
CA ALA A 150 -3.48 16.68 -14.65
C ALA A 150 -3.59 17.65 -13.46
N ARG A 151 -3.40 18.95 -13.72
CA ARG A 151 -3.67 20.00 -12.73
C ARG A 151 -5.18 20.19 -12.72
N GLY A 152 -5.82 20.00 -11.57
CA GLY A 152 -7.19 20.49 -11.37
C GLY A 152 -7.17 22.01 -11.19
N GLU A 153 -8.34 22.60 -10.96
CA GLU A 153 -8.43 23.96 -10.41
C GLU A 153 -7.65 24.01 -9.09
N ARG A 154 -6.70 24.95 -9.00
CA ARG A 154 -5.78 25.07 -7.88
C ARG A 154 -6.12 26.34 -7.12
N VAL A 155 -6.63 26.15 -5.92
CA VAL A 155 -6.61 27.23 -4.94
C VAL A 155 -5.19 27.32 -4.41
N SER A 156 -4.52 28.44 -4.63
CA SER A 156 -3.19 28.71 -4.08
C SER A 156 -3.27 29.76 -2.99
N ALA A 157 -2.65 29.49 -1.85
CA ALA A 157 -2.54 30.43 -0.74
C ALA A 157 -1.05 30.72 -0.47
N LEU A 158 -0.66 31.99 -0.58
CA LEU A 158 0.64 32.49 -0.19
C LEU A 158 0.56 33.01 1.23
N ALA A 159 1.46 32.56 2.11
CA ALA A 159 1.48 33.02 3.50
C ALA A 159 2.89 33.44 3.91
N ALA A 160 2.97 34.55 4.64
CA ALA A 160 4.17 35.03 5.30
C ALA A 160 4.03 34.84 6.81
N PHE A 161 5.04 34.25 7.45
CA PHE A 161 5.03 33.96 8.89
C PHE A 161 6.42 34.06 9.52
N THR A 162 6.44 34.25 10.84
CA THR A 162 7.64 34.28 11.68
C THR A 162 7.54 33.20 12.75
N THR A 163 8.52 33.12 13.64
CA THR A 163 8.44 32.33 14.88
C THR A 163 7.23 32.64 15.76
N SER A 164 6.65 33.85 15.64
CA SER A 164 5.51 34.30 16.42
C SER A 164 4.14 34.04 15.77
N GLY A 165 4.12 33.61 14.49
CA GLY A 165 2.88 33.30 13.77
C GLY A 165 2.79 33.97 12.38
N PHE A 166 1.58 33.97 11.81
CA PHE A 166 1.30 34.53 10.49
C PHE A 166 1.30 36.06 10.52
N LEU A 167 2.00 36.66 9.55
CA LEU A 167 2.01 38.09 9.32
C LEU A 167 0.97 38.50 8.27
N ALA A 168 0.86 37.73 7.19
CA ALA A 168 -0.06 38.00 6.09
C ALA A 168 -0.33 36.72 5.29
N TRP A 169 -1.48 36.65 4.62
CA TRP A 169 -1.76 35.63 3.63
C TRP A 169 -2.72 36.16 2.55
N GLU A 170 -2.55 35.67 1.33
CA GLU A 170 -3.48 35.88 0.21
C GLU A 170 -3.77 34.55 -0.47
N TYR A 171 -4.94 34.41 -1.09
CA TYR A 171 -5.26 33.24 -1.89
C TYR A 171 -5.87 33.63 -3.24
N THR A 172 -5.70 32.73 -4.20
CA THR A 172 -6.25 32.81 -5.55
C THR A 172 -6.98 31.50 -5.84
N ASP A 173 -8.17 31.60 -6.45
CA ASP A 173 -9.00 30.47 -6.89
C ASP A 173 -8.74 30.11 -8.36
#